data_AF-A0A235ET21-F1
#
_entry.id   AF-A0A235ET21-F1
#
_cell.length_a   1.000
_cell.length_b   1.000
_cell.length_c   1.000
_cell.angle_alpha   90.00
_cell.angle_beta   90.00
_cell.angle_gamma   90.00
#
_symmetry.space_group_name_H-M   'P 1'
#
loop_
_entity.id
_entity.type
_entity.pdbx_description
1 polymer ?
#
loop_
_entity_poly.entity_id
_entity_poly.type
_entity_poly.pdbx_seq_one_letter_code
_entity_poly.pdbx_strand_id
1 'polypeptide(L)'
;MPTLVAALTLSALFKMAHVDLPRWHLAFWFGLLVMLALFGSMPRGQAILNGVGSFLAAWLYFVLLERTDNYEDKPLHWLILIGGFLLLIASRFYLDIRVYGISL
;
A
#
# COMPACT_ATOMS: atom_id res chain seq x y z
N MET A 1 -3.37 1.01 14.94
CA MET A 1 -2.90 2.07 14.02
C MET A 1 -2.84 1.50 12.61
N PRO A 2 -3.82 1.82 11.76
CA PRO A 2 -3.89 1.41 10.35
C PRO A 2 -2.60 1.64 9.55
N THR A 3 -1.83 2.68 9.86
CA THR A 3 -0.53 2.93 9.20
C THR A 3 0.50 1.83 9.49
N LEU A 4 0.57 1.34 10.73
CA LEU A 4 1.47 0.21 11.08
C LEU A 4 1.07 -1.06 10.33
N VAL A 5 -0.23 -1.34 10.24
CA VAL A 5 -0.74 -2.49 9.48
C VAL A 5 -0.35 -2.36 8.01
N ALA A 6 -0.53 -1.19 7.40
CA ALA A 6 -0.14 -0.94 6.02
C ALA A 6 1.38 -1.10 5.81
N ALA A 7 2.22 -0.54 6.69
CA ALA A 7 3.67 -0.62 6.57
C ALA A 7 4.21 -2.05 6.71
N LEU A 8 3.72 -2.81 7.68
CA LEU A 8 4.12 -4.20 7.89
C LEU A 8 3.61 -5.09 6.74
N THR A 9 2.38 -4.86 6.28
CA THR A 9 1.79 -5.62 5.17
C THR A 9 2.55 -5.36 3.88
N LEU A 10 2.84 -4.10 3.56
CA LEU A 10 3.56 -3.75 2.33
C LEU A 10 4.99 -4.33 2.35
N SER A 11 5.69 -4.25 3.49
CA SER A 11 7.01 -4.85 3.67
C SER A 11 7.00 -6.38 3.50
N ALA A 12 5.98 -7.06 4.06
CA ALA A 12 5.84 -8.51 3.93
C ALA A 12 5.52 -8.91 2.48
N LEU A 13 4.64 -8.19 1.81
CA LEU A 13 4.28 -8.44 0.41
C LEU A 13 5.45 -8.18 -0.54
N PHE A 14 6.30 -7.20 -0.25
CA PHE A 14 7.56 -7.01 -0.95
C PHE A 14 8.45 -8.24 -0.92
N LYS A 15 8.61 -8.83 0.26
CA LYS A 15 9.39 -10.06 0.41
C LYS A 15 8.76 -11.21 -0.38
N MET A 16 7.42 -11.28 -0.44
CA MET A 16 6.70 -12.29 -1.23
C MET A 16 6.68 -12.00 -2.73
N ALA A 17 7.00 -10.79 -3.17
CA ALA A 17 7.02 -10.42 -4.59
C ALA A 17 8.07 -11.21 -5.40
N HIS A 18 9.06 -11.79 -4.73
CA HIS A 18 10.07 -12.69 -5.29
C HIS A 18 9.57 -14.13 -5.55
N VAL A 19 8.33 -14.47 -5.15
CA VAL A 19 7.79 -15.84 -5.23
C VAL A 19 6.85 -16.00 -6.44
N ASP A 20 7.10 -15.27 -7.54
CA ASP A 20 6.33 -15.30 -8.80
C ASP A 20 4.80 -15.16 -8.64
N LEU A 21 4.35 -14.51 -7.57
CA LEU A 21 2.93 -14.26 -7.35
C LEU A 21 2.42 -13.14 -8.26
N PRO A 22 1.20 -13.27 -8.81
CA PRO A 22 0.59 -12.21 -9.60
C PRO A 22 0.48 -10.90 -8.80
N ARG A 23 0.83 -9.77 -9.41
CA ARG A 23 0.84 -8.45 -8.74
C ARG A 23 -0.52 -8.04 -8.20
N TRP A 24 -1.59 -8.42 -8.89
CA TRP A 24 -2.96 -8.17 -8.43
C TRP A 24 -3.26 -8.93 -7.13
N HIS A 25 -2.66 -10.11 -6.91
CA HIS A 25 -2.87 -10.91 -5.71
C HIS A 25 -2.18 -10.27 -4.50
N LEU A 26 -0.97 -9.74 -4.69
CA LEU A 26 -0.28 -8.95 -3.65
C LEU A 26 -1.08 -7.69 -3.28
N ALA A 27 -1.56 -6.96 -4.30
CA ALA A 27 -2.38 -5.78 -4.11
C ALA A 27 -3.73 -6.10 -3.42
N PHE A 28 -4.33 -7.25 -3.73
CA PHE A 28 -5.58 -7.72 -3.11
C PHE A 28 -5.42 -7.86 -1.60
N TRP A 29 -4.37 -8.57 -1.16
CA TRP A 29 -4.10 -8.74 0.27
C TRP A 29 -3.81 -7.42 0.96
N PHE A 30 -3.06 -6.52 0.31
CA PHE A 30 -2.84 -5.18 0.85
C PHE A 30 -4.16 -4.42 1.06
N GLY A 31 -5.01 -4.36 0.04
CA GLY A 31 -6.30 -3.68 0.11
C GLY A 31 -7.23 -4.29 1.18
N LEU A 32 -7.30 -5.62 1.25
CA LEU A 32 -8.11 -6.34 2.22
C LEU A 32 -7.66 -6.08 3.66
N LEU A 33 -6.36 -6.20 3.94
CA LEU A 33 -5.82 -6.01 5.29
C LEU A 33 -5.95 -4.55 5.75
N VAL A 34 -5.75 -3.58 4.85
CA VAL A 34 -6.01 -2.17 5.14
C VAL A 34 -7.50 -1.93 5.41
N MET A 35 -8.39 -2.47 4.59
CA MET A 35 -9.84 -2.35 4.80
C MET A 35 -10.24 -2.87 6.20
N LEU A 36 -9.79 -4.07 6.56
CA LEU A 36 -10.06 -4.69 7.85
C LEU A 36 -9.52 -3.85 9.02
N ALA A 37 -8.34 -3.26 8.87
CA ALA A 37 -7.77 -2.37 9.88
C ALA A 37 -8.58 -1.08 10.07
N LEU A 38 -9.29 -0.62 9.04
CA LEU A 38 -10.10 0.60 9.07
C LEU A 38 -11.55 0.36 9.52
N PHE A 39 -12.06 -0.88 9.45
CA PHE A 39 -13.44 -1.19 9.83
C PHE A 39 -13.78 -0.84 11.30
N GLY A 40 -12.79 -0.86 12.19
CA GLY A 40 -12.95 -0.49 13.59
C GLY A 40 -12.82 1.01 13.87
N SER A 41 -12.42 1.83 12.90
CA SER A 41 -12.05 3.23 13.11
C SER A 41 -12.80 4.23 12.23
N MET A 42 -13.53 3.79 11.21
CA MET A 42 -14.33 4.66 10.33
C MET A 42 -15.64 4.00 9.87
N PRO A 43 -16.60 4.77 9.32
CA PRO A 43 -17.83 4.21 8.75
C PRO A 43 -17.56 3.17 7.67
N ARG A 44 -18.35 2.09 7.64
CA ARG A 44 -18.14 0.93 6.76
C ARG A 44 -17.97 1.31 5.28
N GLY A 45 -18.78 2.24 4.77
CA GLY A 45 -18.66 2.71 3.38
C GLY A 45 -17.31 3.37 3.10
N GLN A 46 -16.79 4.17 4.04
CA GLN A 46 -15.48 4.80 3.91
C GLN A 46 -14.34 3.78 4.03
N ALA A 47 -14.49 2.77 4.90
CA ALA A 47 -13.51 1.69 5.04
C ALA A 47 -13.40 0.89 3.75
N ILE A 48 -14.53 0.53 3.13
CA ILE A 48 -14.57 -0.19 1.85
C ILE A 48 -13.93 0.63 0.74
N LEU A 49 -14.29 1.92 0.60
CA LEU A 49 -13.67 2.80 -0.40
C LEU A 49 -12.16 2.93 -0.20
N ASN A 50 -11.69 3.00 1.04
CA ASN A 50 -10.27 3.00 1.35
C ASN A 50 -9.58 1.68 1.02
N GLY A 51 -10.25 0.55 1.27
CA GLY A 51 -9.78 -0.78 0.87
C GLY A 51 -9.58 -0.90 -0.63
N VAL A 52 -10.61 -0.52 -1.41
CA VAL A 52 -10.57 -0.53 -2.88
C VAL A 52 -9.50 0.44 -3.40
N GLY A 53 -9.43 1.66 -2.85
CA GLY A 53 -8.39 2.62 -3.21
C GLY A 53 -6.98 2.11 -2.91
N SER A 54 -6.80 1.41 -1.79
CA SER A 54 -5.52 0.80 -1.39
C SER A 54 -5.13 -0.35 -2.32
N PHE A 55 -6.10 -1.18 -2.72
CA PHE A 55 -5.90 -2.20 -3.75
C PHE A 55 -5.42 -1.58 -5.07
N LEU A 56 -6.13 -0.58 -5.60
CA LEU A 56 -5.77 0.05 -6.88
C LEU A 56 -4.39 0.71 -6.83
N ALA A 57 -4.08 1.41 -5.73
CA ALA A 57 -2.80 2.07 -5.55
C ALA A 57 -1.65 1.05 -5.44
N ALA A 58 -1.82 -0.02 -4.66
CA ALA A 58 -0.83 -1.08 -4.55
C ALA A 58 -0.67 -1.86 -5.85
N TRP A 59 -1.77 -2.08 -6.60
CA TRP A 59 -1.71 -2.77 -7.88
C TRP A 59 -0.91 -1.97 -8.90
N LEU A 60 -1.22 -0.67 -9.05
CA LEU A 60 -0.45 0.23 -9.91
C LEU A 60 1.03 0.23 -9.50
N TYR A 61 1.30 0.31 -8.20
CA TYR A 61 2.64 0.31 -7.65
C TYR A 61 3.44 -0.95 -8.01
N PHE A 62 2.87 -2.13 -7.81
CA PHE A 62 3.53 -3.39 -8.17
C PHE A 62 3.70 -3.56 -9.69
N VAL A 63 2.74 -3.11 -10.50
CA VAL A 63 2.87 -3.12 -11.97
C VAL A 63 3.99 -2.20 -12.44
N LEU A 64 4.12 -1.02 -11.83
CA LEU A 64 5.17 -0.07 -12.16
C LEU A 64 6.56 -0.59 -11.77
N LEU A 65 6.67 -1.27 -10.63
CA LEU A 65 7.92 -1.91 -10.22
C LEU A 65 8.36 -3.00 -11.18
N GLU A 66 7.43 -3.86 -11.59
CA GLU A 66 7.70 -4.92 -12.56
C GLU A 66 8.10 -4.35 -13.92
N ARG A 67 7.46 -3.27 -14.37
CA ARG A 67 7.83 -2.60 -15.64
C ARG A 67 9.20 -1.95 -15.61
N THR A 68 9.67 -1.55 -14.44
CA THR A 68 10.95 -0.85 -14.27
C THR A 68 12.06 -1.78 -13.79
N ASP A 69 11.79 -3.07 -13.64
CA ASP A 69 12.77 -4.10 -13.25
C ASP A 69 13.69 -4.49 -14.43
N ASN A 70 14.23 -3.47 -15.12
CA ASN A 70 15.20 -3.60 -16.20
C ASN A 70 16.52 -2.91 -15.83
N TYR A 71 17.63 -3.41 -16.35
CA TYR A 71 18.97 -2.90 -16.00
C TYR A 71 19.21 -1.45 -16.41
N GLU A 72 18.50 -0.96 -17.44
CA GLU A 72 18.61 0.41 -17.98
C GLU A 72 17.79 1.42 -17.16
N ASP A 73 16.68 1.00 -16.54
CA ASP A 73 15.75 1.87 -15.81
C ASP A 73 15.99 1.91 -14.29
N LYS A 74 17.17 1.49 -13.82
CA LYS A 74 17.51 1.43 -12.38
C LYS A 74 17.13 2.69 -11.59
N PRO A 75 17.40 3.93 -12.05
CA PRO A 75 17.02 5.13 -11.30
C PRO A 75 15.50 5.26 -11.13
N LEU A 76 14.75 4.94 -12.19
CA LEU A 76 13.29 4.99 -12.19
C LEU A 76 12.72 3.89 -11.29
N HIS A 77 13.30 2.68 -11.32
CA HIS A 77 12.94 1.60 -10.42
C HIS A 77 13.10 2.00 -8.96
N TRP A 78 14.25 2.57 -8.59
CA TRP A 78 14.49 3.05 -7.22
C TRP A 78 13.55 4.17 -6.80
N LEU A 79 13.25 5.10 -7.72
CA LEU A 79 12.30 6.17 -7.47
C LEU A 79 10.90 5.61 -7.19
N ILE A 80 10.47 4.63 -7.99
CA ILE A 80 9.17 3.98 -7.79
C ILE A 80 9.20 3.20 -6.48
N LEU A 81 10.21 2.36 -6.24
CA LEU A 81 10.35 1.56 -5.01
C LEU A 81 10.29 2.40 -3.74
N ILE A 82 11.11 3.45 -3.64
CA ILE A 82 11.17 4.26 -2.42
C ILE A 82 9.99 5.24 -2.38
N GLY A 83 9.74 5.95 -3.48
CA GLY A 83 8.71 6.98 -3.55
C GLY A 83 7.29 6.40 -3.43
N GLY A 84 7.01 5.31 -4.13
CA GLY A 84 5.72 4.61 -4.06
C GLY A 84 5.47 4.00 -2.69
N PHE A 85 6.49 3.40 -2.05
CA PHE A 85 6.38 2.94 -0.66
C PHE A 85 6.03 4.11 0.27
N LEU A 86 6.80 5.20 0.24
CA LEU A 86 6.56 6.36 1.09
C LEU A 86 5.19 6.99 0.84
N LEU A 87 4.74 7.11 -0.41
CA LEU A 87 3.42 7.65 -0.75
C LEU A 87 2.28 6.77 -0.22
N LEU A 88 2.39 5.45 -0.37
CA LEU A 88 1.40 4.51 0.15
C LEU A 88 1.30 4.61 1.67
N ILE A 89 2.42 4.67 2.39
CA ILE A 89 2.42 4.80 3.85
C ILE A 89 1.96 6.19 4.30
N ALA A 90 2.44 7.26 3.67
CA ALA A 90 2.07 8.64 3.99
C ALA A 90 0.56 8.86 3.80
N SER A 91 -0.05 8.26 2.78
CA SER A 91 -1.51 8.32 2.57
C SER A 91 -2.29 7.73 3.75
N ARG A 92 -1.77 6.68 4.40
CA ARG A 92 -2.39 6.05 5.57
C ARG A 92 -2.08 6.82 6.85
N PHE A 93 -0.88 7.36 6.97
CA PHE A 93 -0.53 8.24 8.07
C PHE A 93 -1.43 9.48 8.12
N TYR A 94 -1.75 10.06 6.95
CA TYR A 94 -2.71 11.15 6.85
C TYR A 94 -4.11 10.76 7.37
N LEU A 95 -4.57 9.54 7.07
CA LEU A 95 -5.82 9.02 7.64
C LEU A 95 -5.72 8.81 9.14
N ASP A 96 -4.59 8.32 9.64
CA ASP A 96 -4.40 8.16 11.08
C ASP A 96 -4.43 9.51 11.81
N ILE A 97 -3.83 10.57 11.25
CA ILE A 97 -3.96 11.94 11.78
C ILE A 97 -5.44 12.38 11.82
N ARG A 98 -6.16 12.19 10.70
CA ARG A 98 -7.55 12.64 10.55
C ARG A 98 -8.53 11.86 11.43
N VAL A 99 -8.31 10.57 11.63
CA VAL A 99 -9.22 9.65 12.33
C VAL A 99 -8.91 9.61 13.83
N TYR A 100 -7.63 9.60 14.21
CA TYR A 100 -7.21 9.53 15.62
C TYR A 100 -6.89 10.90 16.24
N GLY A 101 -6.97 11.98 15.47
CA GLY A 101 -6.75 13.34 15.97
C GLY A 101 -5.35 13.55 16.55
N ILE A 102 -4.34 12.86 16.02
CA ILE A 102 -2.94 13.06 16.40
C ILE A 102 -2.56 14.46 15.89
N SER A 103 -2.77 15.48 16.72
CA SER A 103 -2.28 16.83 16.49
C SER A 103 -0.75 16.79 16.56
N LEU A 104 -0.10 17.22 15.49
CA LEU A 104 1.34 17.49 15.50
C LEU A 104 1.65 18.66 16.45
#